data_AF-A0A8R1IS21-F1
#
_entry.id   AF-A0A8R1IS21-F1
#
_cell.length_a   1.000
_cell.length_b   1.000
_cell.length_c   1.000
_cell.angle_alpha   90.00
_cell.angle_beta   90.00
_cell.angle_gamma   90.00
#
_symmetry.space_group_name_H-M   'P 1'
#
loop_
_entity.id
_entity.type
_entity.pdbx_description
1 polymer ?
#
loop_
_entity_poly.entity_id
_entity_poly.type
_entity_poly.pdbx_seq_one_letter_code
_entity_poly.pdbx_strand_id
1 'polypeptide(L)'
;MKDEAEKLKARWDQFKPRSDALQGDREEMLKAIQFIKEKRLQWQQLSDGREKIEKECGQFGLNPPKLDIIDEIDDDIKQFEDNWLIYEMFNSELDTLAQEEWIVFRSKTYLFDEFLQKWMEKLKTTSQTHMSVRLMKDVEHFKE
;
A
#
# COMPACT_ATOMS: atom_id res chain seq x y z
N MET A 1 -4.87 7.86 -23.89
CA MET A 1 -5.34 6.79 -23.00
C MET A 1 -4.60 5.47 -23.15
N LYS A 2 -4.64 4.75 -24.29
CA LYS A 2 -3.86 3.51 -24.44
C LYS A 2 -2.36 3.72 -24.22
N ASP A 3 -1.76 4.70 -24.91
CA ASP A 3 -0.34 5.07 -24.74
C ASP A 3 -0.01 5.53 -23.30
N GLU A 4 -0.97 6.12 -22.60
CA GLU A 4 -0.79 6.57 -21.21
C GLU A 4 -0.82 5.38 -20.24
N ALA A 5 -1.70 4.41 -20.49
CA ALA A 5 -1.72 3.15 -19.76
C ALA A 5 -0.44 2.34 -19.99
N GLU A 6 0.06 2.27 -21.24
CA GLU A 6 1.34 1.62 -21.55
C GLU A 6 2.52 2.30 -20.84
N LYS A 7 2.55 3.65 -20.83
CA LYS A 7 3.56 4.41 -20.06
C LYS A 7 3.45 4.17 -18.56
N LEU A 8 2.23 4.10 -18.01
CA LEU A 8 2.03 3.80 -16.59
C LEU A 8 2.51 2.39 -16.25
N LYS A 9 2.12 1.38 -17.06
CA LYS A 9 2.55 -0.01 -16.89
C LYS A 9 4.07 -0.12 -16.94
N ALA A 10 4.72 0.47 -17.93
CA ALA A 10 6.18 0.42 -18.06
C ALA A 10 6.89 1.05 -16.86
N ARG A 11 6.41 2.20 -16.37
CA ARG A 11 6.95 2.84 -15.16
C ARG A 11 6.71 2.01 -13.91
N TRP A 12 5.52 1.42 -13.79
CA TRP A 12 5.18 0.54 -12.68
C TRP A 12 6.09 -0.69 -12.66
N ASP A 13 6.22 -1.40 -13.77
CA ASP A 13 7.07 -2.60 -13.86
C ASP A 13 8.55 -2.31 -13.57
N GLN A 14 9.02 -1.13 -13.97
CA GLN A 14 10.40 -0.73 -13.75
C GLN A 14 10.70 -0.41 -12.28
N PHE A 15 9.78 0.27 -11.59
CA PHE A 15 10.05 0.88 -10.28
C PHE A 15 9.23 0.31 -9.13
N LYS A 16 8.33 -0.64 -9.36
CA LYS A 16 7.58 -1.27 -8.28
C LYS A 16 8.54 -1.91 -7.27
N PRO A 17 8.24 -1.83 -5.96
CA PRO A 17 9.13 -2.37 -4.93
C PRO A 17 9.45 -3.84 -5.18
N ARG A 18 10.71 -4.21 -5.00
CA ARG A 18 11.18 -5.59 -5.16
C ARG A 18 11.43 -6.22 -3.79
N SER A 19 11.76 -7.51 -3.77
CA SER A 19 12.01 -8.23 -2.53
C SER A 19 13.18 -7.68 -1.71
N ASP A 20 14.13 -7.01 -2.34
CA ASP A 20 15.24 -6.29 -1.71
C ASP A 20 14.79 -5.05 -0.95
N ALA A 21 13.74 -4.35 -1.42
CA ALA A 21 13.17 -3.20 -0.71
C ALA A 21 12.72 -3.57 0.72
N LEU A 22 12.37 -4.84 0.97
CA LEU A 22 12.03 -5.35 2.30
C LEU A 22 13.21 -5.38 3.28
N GLN A 23 14.43 -5.10 2.86
CA GLN A 23 15.60 -4.95 3.74
C GLN A 23 15.88 -3.48 4.10
N GLY A 24 15.22 -2.54 3.44
CA GLY A 24 15.43 -1.11 3.67
C GLY A 24 14.95 -0.67 5.06
N ASP A 25 15.41 0.48 5.51
CA ASP A 25 14.98 1.07 6.77
C ASP A 25 13.52 1.55 6.73
N ARG A 26 13.02 2.09 7.86
CA ARG A 26 11.65 2.59 7.97
C ARG A 26 11.33 3.64 6.90
N GLU A 27 12.26 4.56 6.62
CA GLU A 27 12.04 5.66 5.68
C GLU A 27 11.98 5.14 4.24
N GLU A 28 12.88 4.23 3.87
CA GLU A 28 12.89 3.58 2.55
C GLU A 28 11.59 2.81 2.30
N MET A 29 11.09 2.11 3.32
CA MET A 29 9.83 1.36 3.24
C MET A 29 8.62 2.27 3.06
N LEU A 30 8.55 3.37 3.81
CA LEU A 30 7.46 4.35 3.66
C LEU A 30 7.52 5.06 2.30
N LYS A 31 8.71 5.33 1.77
CA LYS A 31 8.88 5.85 0.40
C LYS A 31 8.39 4.87 -0.66
N ALA A 32 8.68 3.57 -0.50
CA ALA A 32 8.17 2.53 -1.39
C ALA A 32 6.62 2.47 -1.38
N ILE A 33 6.00 2.60 -0.20
CA ILE A 33 4.55 2.65 -0.06
C ILE A 33 3.96 3.91 -0.71
N GLN A 34 4.61 5.05 -0.50
CA GLN A 34 4.20 6.31 -1.12
C GLN A 34 4.21 6.21 -2.66
N PHE A 35 5.23 5.55 -3.23
CA PHE A 35 5.27 5.27 -4.66
C PHE A 35 4.08 4.40 -5.13
N ILE A 36 3.72 3.35 -4.38
CA ILE A 36 2.55 2.50 -4.70
C ILE A 36 1.27 3.35 -4.73
N LYS A 37 1.06 4.19 -3.70
CA LYS A 37 -0.14 5.05 -3.59
C LYS A 37 -0.20 6.10 -4.70
N GLU A 38 0.94 6.68 -5.09
CA GLU A 38 1.01 7.59 -6.24
C GLU A 38 0.63 6.89 -7.55
N LYS A 39 1.05 5.63 -7.73
CA LYS A 39 0.70 4.84 -8.91
C LYS A 39 -0.76 4.44 -8.92
N ARG A 40 -1.34 4.11 -7.76
CA ARG A 40 -2.78 3.91 -7.60
C ARG A 40 -3.58 5.14 -8.04
N LEU A 41 -3.15 6.35 -7.64
CA LEU A 41 -3.82 7.59 -8.05
C LEU A 41 -3.72 7.83 -9.57
N GLN A 42 -2.56 7.58 -10.17
CA GLN A 42 -2.38 7.66 -11.62
C GLN A 42 -3.27 6.65 -12.36
N TRP A 43 -3.40 5.44 -11.82
CA TRP A 43 -4.30 4.42 -12.36
C TRP A 43 -5.77 4.84 -12.25
N GLN A 44 -6.20 5.41 -11.11
CA GLN A 44 -7.57 5.90 -10.93
C GLN A 44 -7.94 6.94 -11.99
N GLN A 45 -7.05 7.87 -12.31
CA GLN A 45 -7.28 8.85 -13.37
C GLN A 45 -7.49 8.19 -14.75
N LEU A 46 -6.76 7.12 -15.05
CA LEU A 46 -6.96 6.34 -16.28
C LEU A 46 -8.27 5.56 -16.27
N SER A 47 -8.63 4.98 -15.13
CA SER A 47 -9.89 4.25 -14.94
C SER A 47 -11.09 5.17 -15.12
N ASP A 48 -11.07 6.37 -14.52
CA ASP A 48 -12.11 7.38 -14.68
C ASP A 48 -12.23 7.84 -16.14
N GLY A 49 -11.10 7.94 -16.85
CA GLY A 49 -11.05 8.23 -18.29
C GLY A 49 -11.69 7.11 -19.12
N ARG A 50 -11.40 5.84 -18.79
CA ARG A 50 -12.00 4.67 -19.43
C ARG A 50 -13.51 4.65 -19.25
N GLU A 51 -14.00 4.86 -18.02
CA GLU A 51 -15.43 4.85 -17.72
C GLU A 51 -16.18 5.93 -18.53
N LYS A 52 -15.59 7.12 -18.68
CA LYS A 52 -16.16 8.19 -19.53
C LYS A 52 -16.29 7.76 -20.99
N ILE A 53 -15.25 7.16 -21.56
CA ILE A 53 -15.28 6.67 -22.95
C ILE A 53 -16.31 5.55 -23.11
N GLU A 54 -16.38 4.60 -22.17
CA GLU A 54 -17.36 3.53 -22.21
C GLU A 54 -18.80 4.06 -22.17
N LYS A 55 -19.04 5.08 -21.33
CA LYS A 55 -20.33 5.76 -21.24
C LYS A 55 -20.70 6.50 -22.52
N GLU A 56 -19.76 7.25 -23.11
CA GLU A 56 -19.96 7.94 -24.40
C GLU A 56 -20.24 6.93 -25.52
N CYS A 57 -19.44 5.87 -25.65
CA CYS A 57 -19.66 4.80 -26.62
C CYS A 57 -21.05 4.18 -26.46
N GLY A 58 -21.49 3.89 -25.23
CA GLY A 58 -22.82 3.39 -24.94
C GLY A 58 -23.95 4.33 -25.39
N GLN A 59 -23.78 5.65 -25.24
CA GLN A 59 -24.75 6.65 -25.71
C GLN A 59 -24.87 6.69 -27.24
N PHE A 60 -23.77 6.45 -27.95
CA PHE A 60 -23.74 6.43 -29.42
C PHE A 60 -23.97 5.03 -30.02
N GLY A 61 -24.21 4.01 -29.20
CA GLY A 61 -24.36 2.61 -29.65
C GLY A 61 -23.08 2.04 -30.26
N LEU A 62 -21.92 2.58 -29.90
CA LEU A 62 -20.60 2.14 -30.33
C LEU A 62 -20.04 1.10 -29.35
N ASN A 63 -19.25 0.16 -29.86
CA ASN A 63 -18.50 -0.75 -29.00
C ASN A 63 -17.29 0.00 -28.41
N PRO A 64 -17.09 -0.01 -27.08
CA PRO A 64 -15.95 0.64 -26.47
C PRO A 64 -14.64 -0.07 -26.84
N PRO A 65 -13.51 0.66 -26.86
CA PRO A 65 -12.21 0.07 -27.10
C PRO A 65 -11.82 -0.88 -25.95
N LYS A 66 -11.18 -2.00 -26.29
CA LYS A 66 -10.58 -2.89 -25.27
C LYS A 66 -9.35 -2.23 -24.65
N LEU A 67 -9.34 -2.17 -23.33
CA LEU A 67 -8.32 -1.49 -22.52
C LEU A 67 -7.84 -2.40 -21.39
N ASP A 68 -7.67 -3.69 -21.70
CA ASP A 68 -7.32 -4.77 -20.77
C ASP A 68 -6.05 -4.44 -19.94
N ILE A 69 -5.12 -3.65 -20.49
CA ILE A 69 -3.94 -3.13 -19.78
C ILE A 69 -4.29 -2.35 -18.50
N ILE A 70 -5.44 -1.66 -18.46
CA ILE A 70 -5.88 -0.93 -17.27
C ILE A 70 -6.24 -1.93 -16.16
N ASP A 71 -6.87 -3.05 -16.51
CA ASP A 71 -7.21 -4.11 -15.55
C ASP A 71 -5.93 -4.83 -15.07
N GLU A 72 -4.97 -5.10 -15.97
CA GLU A 72 -3.68 -5.69 -15.60
C GLU A 72 -2.88 -4.82 -14.62
N ILE A 73 -2.87 -3.49 -14.81
CA ILE A 73 -2.24 -2.56 -13.87
C ILE A 73 -2.95 -2.58 -12.52
N ASP A 74 -4.30 -2.63 -12.53
CA ASP A 74 -5.11 -2.64 -11.31
C ASP A 74 -4.78 -3.83 -10.42
N ASP A 75 -4.80 -5.03 -11.01
CA ASP A 75 -4.56 -6.28 -10.30
C ASP A 75 -3.16 -6.31 -9.68
N ASP A 76 -2.14 -5.87 -10.41
CA ASP A 76 -0.76 -5.82 -9.91
C ASP A 76 -0.62 -4.76 -8.79
N ILE A 77 -1.14 -3.54 -8.97
CA ILE A 77 -1.10 -2.53 -7.89
C ILE A 77 -1.88 -3.01 -6.65
N LYS A 78 -3.04 -3.66 -6.82
CA LYS A 78 -3.85 -4.21 -5.70
C LYS A 78 -3.06 -5.23 -4.90
N GLN A 79 -2.41 -6.16 -5.58
CA GLN A 79 -1.56 -7.15 -4.92
C GLN A 79 -0.44 -6.49 -4.10
N PHE A 80 0.14 -5.40 -4.61
CA PHE A 80 1.15 -4.64 -3.87
C PHE A 80 0.55 -3.87 -2.69
N GLU A 81 -0.61 -3.25 -2.84
CA GLU A 81 -1.29 -2.56 -1.74
C GLU A 81 -1.65 -3.51 -0.59
N ASP A 82 -2.25 -4.66 -0.90
CA ASP A 82 -2.61 -5.69 0.07
C ASP A 82 -1.40 -6.19 0.87
N ASN A 83 -0.24 -6.24 0.20
CA ASN A 83 1.01 -6.67 0.81
C ASN A 83 1.72 -5.56 1.59
N TRP A 84 1.73 -4.32 1.10
CA TRP A 84 2.61 -3.26 1.61
C TRP A 84 1.92 -2.28 2.56
N LEU A 85 0.63 -2.00 2.39
CA LEU A 85 -0.07 -0.96 3.18
C LEU A 85 -0.18 -1.31 4.67
N ILE A 86 -0.12 -2.59 5.03
CA ILE A 86 -0.10 -3.02 6.44
C ILE A 86 1.08 -2.41 7.20
N TYR A 87 2.21 -2.17 6.54
CA TYR A 87 3.38 -1.53 7.14
C TYR A 87 3.15 -0.04 7.41
N GLU A 88 2.51 0.68 6.48
CA GLU A 88 2.12 2.08 6.70
C GLU A 88 1.11 2.20 7.84
N MET A 89 0.14 1.27 7.91
CA MET A 89 -0.84 1.23 9.00
C MET A 89 -0.16 1.08 10.36
N PHE A 90 0.78 0.13 10.49
CA PHE A 90 1.54 -0.06 11.73
C PHE A 90 2.32 1.19 12.12
N ASN A 91 3.04 1.78 11.17
CA ASN A 91 3.87 2.94 11.40
C ASN A 91 3.08 4.20 11.73
N SER A 92 1.90 4.39 11.13
CA SER A 92 1.01 5.51 11.44
C SER A 92 0.47 5.43 12.88
N GLU A 93 0.08 4.22 13.31
CA GLU A 93 -0.36 4.00 14.69
C GLU A 93 0.80 4.16 15.68
N LEU A 94 2.01 3.69 15.34
CA LEU A 94 3.22 3.87 16.14
C LEU A 94 3.59 5.36 16.26
N ASP A 95 3.54 6.12 15.17
CA ASP A 95 3.80 7.57 15.18
C ASP A 95 2.79 8.31 16.07
N THR A 96 1.54 7.86 16.11
CA THR A 96 0.52 8.45 16.99
C THR A 96 0.90 8.30 18.46
N LEU A 97 1.47 7.15 18.85
CA LEU A 97 1.99 6.96 20.22
C LEU A 97 3.25 7.79 20.45
N ALA A 98 4.14 7.86 19.46
CA ALA A 98 5.40 8.60 19.54
C ALA A 98 5.23 10.14 19.60
N GLN A 99 4.08 10.66 19.15
CA GLN A 99 3.73 12.08 19.23
C GLN A 99 3.31 12.53 20.64
N GLU A 100 2.97 11.61 21.55
CA GLU A 100 2.61 11.98 22.93
C GLU A 100 3.86 12.42 23.70
N GLU A 101 3.79 13.57 24.38
CA GLU A 101 4.92 14.04 25.19
C GLU A 101 5.30 13.01 26.25
N TRP A 102 6.59 12.74 26.38
CA TRP A 102 7.09 11.73 27.31
C TRP A 102 6.59 11.90 28.76
N ILE A 103 6.44 13.16 29.22
CA ILE A 103 5.95 13.44 30.57
C ILE A 103 4.53 12.92 30.82
N VAL A 104 3.72 12.86 29.76
CA VAL A 104 2.35 12.31 29.74
C VAL A 104 2.39 10.81 29.46
N PHE A 105 3.15 10.38 28.45
CA PHE A 105 3.19 8.99 28.00
C PHE A 105 3.74 8.02 29.05
N ARG A 106 4.69 8.45 29.88
CA ARG A 106 5.31 7.60 30.91
C ARG A 106 4.33 7.04 31.95
N SER A 107 3.15 7.64 32.13
CA SER A 107 2.10 7.10 33.00
C SER A 107 1.15 6.13 32.28
N LYS A 108 1.32 5.99 30.96
CA LYS A 108 0.48 5.21 30.05
C LYS A 108 1.27 4.20 29.22
N THR A 109 2.41 3.73 29.71
CA THR A 109 3.27 2.78 28.98
C THR A 109 2.52 1.49 28.59
N TYR A 110 1.48 1.12 29.35
CA TYR A 110 0.58 0.01 29.02
C TYR A 110 -0.09 0.15 27.64
N LEU A 111 -0.29 1.38 27.13
CA LEU A 111 -0.83 1.61 25.77
C LEU A 111 0.11 1.08 24.69
N PHE A 112 1.44 1.09 24.93
CA PHE A 112 2.40 0.49 24.02
C PHE A 112 2.28 -1.03 24.04
N ASP A 113 2.14 -1.64 25.21
CA ASP A 113 1.94 -3.08 25.34
C ASP A 113 0.64 -3.54 24.65
N GLU A 114 -0.45 -2.80 24.84
CA GLU A 114 -1.73 -3.02 24.16
C GLU A 114 -1.59 -2.90 22.64
N PHE A 115 -0.85 -1.89 22.17
CA PHE A 115 -0.53 -1.71 20.76
C PHE A 115 0.23 -2.90 20.18
N LEU A 116 1.29 -3.38 20.85
CA LEU A 116 2.06 -4.53 20.39
C LEU A 116 1.24 -5.83 20.42
N GLN A 117 0.37 -6.01 21.43
CA GLN A 117 -0.54 -7.16 21.49
C GLN A 117 -1.56 -7.14 20.34
N LYS A 118 -2.23 -6.00 20.12
CA LYS A 118 -3.15 -5.78 19.00
C LYS A 118 -2.49 -6.14 17.66
N TRP A 119 -1.25 -5.69 17.45
CA TRP A 119 -0.55 -5.96 16.19
C TRP A 119 -0.10 -7.41 16.05
N MET A 120 0.35 -8.08 17.12
CA MET A 120 0.60 -9.52 17.05
C MET A 120 -0.66 -10.30 16.67
N GLU A 121 -1.81 -10.00 17.29
CA GLU A 121 -3.08 -10.69 16.98
C GLU A 121 -3.52 -10.45 15.54
N LYS A 122 -3.42 -9.20 15.07
CA LYS A 122 -3.72 -8.84 13.67
C LYS A 122 -2.80 -9.55 12.68
N LEU A 123 -1.50 -9.62 12.96
CA LEU A 123 -0.53 -10.29 12.07
C LEU A 123 -0.71 -11.81 12.04
N LYS A 124 -1.26 -12.43 13.10
CA LYS A 124 -1.59 -13.87 13.12
C LYS A 124 -2.77 -14.22 12.22
N THR A 125 -3.71 -13.29 12.02
CA THR A 125 -4.92 -13.51 11.20
C THR A 125 -4.78 -12.98 9.77
N THR A 126 -3.80 -12.11 9.53
CA THR A 126 -3.46 -11.60 8.20
C THR A 126 -2.76 -12.68 7.37
N SER A 127 -3.01 -12.70 6.06
CA SER A 127 -2.27 -13.55 5.12
C SER A 127 -0.75 -13.41 5.32
N GLN A 128 -0.05 -14.55 5.27
CA GLN A 128 1.40 -14.55 5.43
C GLN A 128 2.05 -14.01 4.15
N THR A 129 2.49 -12.76 4.24
CA THR A 129 3.21 -12.02 3.19
C THR A 129 4.59 -11.70 3.72
N HIS A 130 5.52 -11.35 2.83
CA HIS A 130 6.85 -10.92 3.28
C HIS A 130 6.79 -9.70 4.21
N MET A 131 5.81 -8.82 4.02
CA MET A 131 5.62 -7.65 4.86
C MET A 131 5.07 -8.01 6.24
N SER A 132 4.09 -8.91 6.33
CA SER A 132 3.54 -9.33 7.62
C SER A 132 4.57 -10.12 8.44
N VAL A 133 5.43 -10.91 7.79
CA VAL A 133 6.56 -11.58 8.44
C VAL A 133 7.59 -10.57 8.96
N ARG A 134 7.90 -9.53 8.17
CA ARG A 134 8.81 -8.46 8.62
C ARG A 134 8.24 -7.72 9.83
N LEU A 135 6.97 -7.27 9.76
CA LEU A 135 6.31 -6.60 10.87
C LEU A 135 6.25 -7.48 12.12
N MET A 136 6.08 -8.80 11.98
CA MET A 136 6.09 -9.70 13.12
C MET A 136 7.44 -9.65 13.85
N LYS A 137 8.56 -9.63 13.12
CA LYS A 137 9.89 -9.46 13.71
C LYS A 137 10.08 -8.09 14.36
N ASP A 138 9.59 -7.02 13.72
CA ASP A 138 9.66 -5.67 14.29
C ASP A 138 8.88 -5.60 15.62
N VAL A 139 7.66 -6.16 15.66
CA VAL A 139 6.82 -6.23 16.86
C VAL A 139 7.45 -7.08 17.96
N GLU A 140 8.07 -8.22 17.61
CA GLU A 140 8.82 -9.06 18.55
C GLU A 140 10.02 -8.31 19.14
N HIS A 141 10.77 -7.58 18.31
CA HIS A 141 11.90 -6.78 18.76
C HIS A 141 11.51 -5.67 19.74
N PHE A 142 10.35 -5.02 19.55
CA PHE A 142 9.85 -4.02 20.49
C PHE A 142 9.42 -4.58 21.86
N LYS A 143 9.23 -5.91 21.97
CA LYS A 143 8.86 -6.57 23.22
C LYS A 143 10.05 -7.02 24.06
N GLU A 144 11.23 -7.14 23.45
CA GLU A 144 12.49 -7.50 24.11
C GLU A 144 13.04 -6.29 24.89
#